data_AF-A0A7V2KU15-F1
#
_entry.id   AF-A0A7V2KU15-F1
#
_cell.length_a   1.000
_cell.length_b   1.000
_cell.length_c   1.000
_cell.angle_alpha   90.00
_cell.angle_beta   90.00
_cell.angle_gamma   90.00
#
_symmetry.space_group_name_H-M   'P 1'
#
loop_
_entity.id
_entity.type
_entity.pdbx_description
1 polymer ?
#
loop_
_entity_poly.entity_id
_entity_poly.type
_entity_poly.pdbx_seq_one_letter_code
_entity_poly.pdbx_strand_id
1 'polypeptide(L)'
;MNKNEEIISEIRRISTKLSSSQLTRKDFSQNSQISIATVITVFDSWNRAVEAAGLVPIQNFIPEHKEIPDEDLMAEVIRLTKELRKRPSDREMQAFGNSSPKPYAKRWGTFAKGRELAYQKFGFPDFGDADTEAGIDQPITQLQKGLIPEIIKPKELHRRKKVQFGEPIDFRGLRFAPINEQGVVYLFGMVSRELGFLIESIRTEYPDCEGKRCIDKSENRWERVLIEFEYRSSQFKEHGHSQDQCDLIVCWIHDWKDCPLEVLELKSTISYL
;
A
#
# COMPACT_ATOMS: atom_id res chain seq x y z
N MET A 1 -28.69 35.83 -2.63
CA MET A 1 -27.22 35.75 -2.70
C MET A 1 -26.88 34.52 -3.51
N ASN A 2 -26.00 34.63 -4.51
CA ASN A 2 -25.66 33.48 -5.35
C ASN A 2 -24.86 32.47 -4.51
N LYS A 3 -25.10 31.16 -4.70
CA LYS A 3 -24.40 30.08 -3.98
C LYS A 3 -22.88 30.19 -4.15
N ASN A 4 -22.43 30.71 -5.30
CA ASN A 4 -21.02 31.02 -5.58
C ASN A 4 -20.46 32.09 -4.61
N GLU A 5 -21.21 33.17 -4.40
CA GLU A 5 -20.80 34.29 -3.54
C GLU A 5 -20.77 33.87 -2.07
N GLU A 6 -21.74 33.04 -1.65
CA GLU A 6 -21.81 32.47 -0.31
C GLU A 6 -20.56 31.65 0.00
N ILE A 7 -20.19 30.72 -0.89
CA ILE A 7 -18.99 29.88 -0.75
C ILE A 7 -17.71 30.74 -0.73
N ILE A 8 -17.59 31.71 -1.64
CA ILE A 8 -16.42 32.62 -1.70
C ILE A 8 -16.29 33.42 -0.40
N SER A 9 -17.40 33.97 0.11
CA SER A 9 -17.40 34.75 1.34
C SER A 9 -16.99 33.91 2.55
N GLU A 10 -17.41 32.65 2.57
CA GLU A 10 -17.13 31.72 3.65
C GLU A 10 -15.68 31.23 3.64
N ILE A 11 -15.13 30.94 2.46
CA ILE A 11 -13.70 30.63 2.28
C ILE A 11 -12.84 31.80 2.78
N ARG A 12 -13.19 33.06 2.43
CA ARG A 12 -12.48 34.26 2.91
C ARG A 12 -12.57 34.41 4.43
N ARG A 13 -13.77 34.25 5.00
CA ARG A 13 -13.99 34.32 6.46
C ARG A 13 -13.10 33.33 7.22
N ILE A 14 -12.98 32.09 6.72
CA ILE A 14 -12.15 31.05 7.34
C ILE A 14 -10.66 31.36 7.17
N SER A 15 -10.24 31.85 6.01
CA SER A 15 -8.85 32.29 5.79
C SER A 15 -8.44 33.40 6.76
N THR A 16 -9.31 34.40 6.96
CA THR A 16 -9.08 35.46 7.96
C THR A 16 -9.05 34.91 9.38
N LYS A 17 -9.96 33.98 9.73
CA LYS A 17 -9.99 33.35 11.06
C LYS A 17 -8.69 32.58 11.38
N LEU A 18 -8.10 31.92 10.38
CA LEU A 18 -6.90 31.08 10.54
C LEU A 18 -5.60 31.84 10.22
N SER A 19 -5.68 33.12 9.83
CA SER A 19 -4.54 33.93 9.39
C SER A 19 -3.67 33.24 8.33
N SER A 20 -4.30 32.52 7.40
CA SER A 20 -3.61 31.74 6.37
C SER A 20 -4.12 32.08 4.97
N SER A 21 -3.20 32.31 4.04
CA SER A 21 -3.48 32.52 2.61
C SER A 21 -3.70 31.22 1.83
N GLN A 22 -3.52 30.06 2.48
CA GLN A 22 -3.75 28.72 1.95
C GLN A 22 -4.73 27.98 2.87
N LEU A 23 -5.74 27.32 2.30
CA LEU A 23 -6.72 26.54 3.06
C LEU A 23 -6.82 25.12 2.54
N THR A 24 -6.74 24.15 3.45
CA THR A 24 -7.03 22.75 3.15
C THR A 24 -8.54 22.49 3.19
N ARG A 25 -8.98 21.38 2.57
CA ARG A 25 -10.36 20.90 2.69
C ARG A 25 -10.75 20.63 4.16
N LYS A 26 -9.78 20.22 4.98
CA LYS A 26 -9.98 19.94 6.40
C LYS A 26 -10.24 21.24 7.17
N ASP A 27 -9.45 22.28 6.92
CA ASP A 27 -9.63 23.60 7.55
C ASP A 27 -11.02 24.16 7.28
N PHE A 28 -11.49 24.04 6.03
CA PHE A 28 -12.83 24.47 5.65
C PHE A 28 -13.92 23.62 6.31
N SER A 29 -13.82 22.29 6.26
CA SER A 29 -14.82 21.39 6.86
C SER A 29 -14.94 21.53 8.38
N GLN A 30 -13.87 21.93 9.07
CA GLN A 30 -13.88 22.13 10.53
C GLN A 30 -14.40 23.51 10.95
N ASN A 31 -14.47 24.46 10.02
CA ASN A 31 -14.80 25.85 10.32
C ASN A 31 -16.03 26.39 9.56
N SER A 32 -16.57 25.62 8.61
CA SER A 32 -17.72 25.97 7.80
C SER A 32 -18.92 25.06 8.06
N GLN A 33 -20.12 25.62 7.92
CA GLN A 33 -21.37 24.86 7.83
C GLN A 33 -21.68 24.40 6.39
N ILE A 34 -20.92 24.89 5.40
CA ILE A 34 -21.05 24.46 4.00
C ILE A 34 -20.24 23.18 3.80
N SER A 35 -20.87 22.15 3.24
CA SER A 35 -20.17 20.91 2.93
C SER A 35 -19.16 21.08 1.80
N ILE A 36 -18.04 20.38 1.85
CA ILE A 36 -17.07 20.32 0.75
C ILE A 36 -17.74 19.82 -0.54
N ALA A 37 -18.69 18.89 -0.45
CA ALA A 37 -19.43 18.41 -1.62
C ALA A 37 -20.17 19.54 -2.33
N THR A 38 -20.82 20.43 -1.58
CA THR A 38 -21.47 21.64 -2.14
C THR A 38 -20.47 22.53 -2.86
N VAL A 39 -19.27 22.71 -2.32
CA VAL A 39 -18.21 23.50 -2.96
C VAL A 39 -17.77 22.87 -4.28
N ILE A 40 -17.58 21.55 -4.31
CA ILE A 40 -17.20 20.81 -5.52
C ILE A 40 -18.30 20.87 -6.58
N THR A 41 -19.58 20.73 -6.21
CA THR A 41 -20.71 20.83 -7.17
C THR A 41 -20.77 22.20 -7.84
N VAL A 42 -20.36 23.27 -7.14
CA VAL A 42 -20.48 24.64 -7.64
C VAL A 42 -19.25 25.11 -8.41
N PHE A 43 -18.04 24.70 -8.00
CA PHE A 43 -16.77 25.19 -8.57
C PHE A 43 -15.98 24.11 -9.32
N ASP A 44 -16.51 22.90 -9.47
CA ASP A 44 -15.89 21.68 -10.00
C ASP A 44 -14.69 21.14 -9.19
N SER A 45 -14.00 22.00 -8.44
CA SER A 45 -12.83 21.64 -7.66
C SER A 45 -12.61 22.59 -6.48
N TRP A 46 -11.95 22.07 -5.44
CA TRP A 46 -11.56 22.87 -4.27
C TRP A 46 -10.63 24.03 -4.65
N ASN A 47 -9.67 23.77 -5.54
CA ASN A 47 -8.68 24.78 -5.93
C ASN A 47 -9.33 25.93 -6.70
N ARG A 48 -10.27 25.66 -7.62
CA ARG A 48 -11.04 26.72 -8.29
C ARG A 48 -11.83 27.59 -7.31
N ALA A 49 -12.42 27.00 -6.27
CA ALA A 49 -13.12 27.75 -5.24
C ALA A 49 -12.16 28.65 -4.42
N VAL A 50 -10.96 28.15 -4.11
CA VAL A 50 -9.91 28.90 -3.40
C VAL A 50 -9.36 30.04 -4.27
N GLU A 51 -9.14 29.82 -5.57
CA GLU A 51 -8.74 30.86 -6.53
C GLU A 51 -9.82 31.93 -6.69
N ALA A 52 -11.09 31.53 -6.82
CA ALA A 52 -12.22 32.45 -6.90
C ALA A 52 -12.37 33.30 -5.62
N ALA A 53 -11.93 32.78 -4.47
CA ALA A 53 -11.84 33.51 -3.23
C ALA A 53 -10.62 34.45 -3.14
N GLY A 54 -9.69 34.40 -4.08
CA GLY A 54 -8.47 35.22 -4.11
C GLY A 54 -7.35 34.68 -3.20
N LEU A 55 -7.40 33.40 -2.84
CA LEU A 55 -6.41 32.72 -2.01
C LEU A 55 -5.47 31.86 -2.87
N VAL A 56 -4.36 31.41 -2.30
CA VAL A 56 -3.38 30.56 -3.00
C VAL A 56 -3.79 29.09 -2.85
N PRO A 57 -4.06 28.36 -3.95
CA PRO A 57 -4.37 26.94 -3.88
C PRO A 57 -3.17 26.15 -3.35
N ILE A 58 -3.47 25.15 -2.53
CA ILE A 58 -2.46 24.16 -2.15
C ILE A 58 -2.30 23.24 -3.36
N GLN A 59 -1.16 23.35 -4.04
CA GLN A 59 -0.74 22.38 -5.04
C GLN A 59 -0.45 21.06 -4.33
N ASN A 60 -1.45 20.20 -4.29
CA ASN A 60 -1.19 18.77 -4.18
C ASN A 60 -0.34 18.43 -5.40
N PHE A 61 0.88 17.95 -5.20
CA PHE A 61 1.66 17.29 -6.25
C PHE A 61 0.80 16.15 -6.81
N ILE A 62 0.10 16.43 -7.90
CA ILE A 62 -0.31 15.43 -8.87
C ILE A 62 0.77 15.59 -9.93
N PRO A 63 1.78 14.70 -9.99
CA PRO A 63 2.69 14.73 -11.12
C PRO A 63 1.84 14.56 -12.37
N GLU A 64 1.84 15.56 -13.25
CA GLU A 64 1.43 15.38 -14.63
C GLU A 64 2.16 14.14 -15.14
N HIS A 65 1.43 13.16 -15.66
CA HIS A 65 2.01 11.94 -16.21
C HIS A 65 2.90 12.29 -17.41
N LYS A 66 4.18 12.59 -17.14
CA LYS A 66 5.21 12.55 -18.16
C LYS A 66 5.42 11.06 -18.44
N GLU A 67 4.82 10.56 -19.52
CA GLU A 67 5.04 9.18 -19.94
C GLU A 67 6.55 8.93 -20.04
N ILE A 68 7.06 7.98 -19.26
CA ILE A 68 8.48 7.59 -19.30
C ILE A 68 8.79 7.13 -20.72
N PRO A 69 9.76 7.68 -21.44
CA PRO A 69 10.09 7.22 -22.79
C PRO A 69 10.32 5.71 -22.87
N ASP A 70 9.94 5.10 -23.99
CA ASP A 70 10.11 3.67 -24.23
C ASP A 70 11.56 3.20 -24.05
N GLU A 71 12.52 4.05 -24.44
CA GLU A 71 13.95 3.78 -24.29
C GLU A 71 14.40 3.74 -22.84
N ASP A 72 13.86 4.62 -21.99
CA ASP A 72 14.21 4.67 -20.56
C ASP A 72 13.68 3.44 -19.82
N LEU A 73 12.50 2.97 -20.18
CA LEU A 73 11.99 1.69 -19.68
C LEU A 73 12.86 0.51 -20.13
N MET A 74 13.22 0.44 -21.41
CA MET A 74 14.07 -0.64 -21.91
C MET A 74 15.48 -0.59 -21.30
N ALA A 75 16.05 0.60 -21.09
CA ALA A 75 17.34 0.79 -20.43
C ALA A 75 17.31 0.33 -18.97
N GLU A 76 16.21 0.57 -18.27
CA GLU A 76 16.01 0.11 -16.89
C GLU A 76 16.00 -1.44 -16.80
N VAL A 77 15.42 -2.12 -17.79
CA VAL A 77 15.53 -3.59 -17.89
C VAL A 77 16.98 -4.05 -18.04
N ILE A 78 17.76 -3.39 -18.90
CA ILE A 78 19.18 -3.74 -19.10
C ILE A 78 19.99 -3.50 -17.82
N ARG A 79 19.74 -2.37 -17.15
CA ARG A 79 20.36 -2.04 -15.86
C ARG A 79 20.09 -3.13 -14.83
N LEU A 80 18.82 -3.50 -14.66
CA LEU A 80 18.41 -4.51 -13.70
C LEU A 80 18.94 -5.91 -14.06
N THR A 81 19.06 -6.22 -15.35
CA THR A 81 19.67 -7.47 -15.83
C THR A 81 21.16 -7.55 -15.47
N LYS A 82 21.90 -6.43 -15.58
CA LYS A 82 23.30 -6.35 -15.14
C LYS A 82 23.44 -6.52 -13.64
N GLU A 83 22.57 -5.86 -12.87
CA GLU A 83 22.59 -5.90 -11.41
C GLU A 83 22.28 -7.29 -10.86
N LEU A 84 21.26 -7.96 -11.41
CA LEU A 84 20.85 -9.29 -10.95
C LEU A 84 21.66 -10.42 -11.60
N ARG A 85 22.48 -10.12 -12.61
CA ARG A 85 23.19 -11.09 -13.48
C ARG A 85 22.30 -12.20 -14.04
N LYS A 86 21.02 -11.88 -14.24
CA LYS A 86 19.99 -12.79 -14.76
C LYS A 86 18.86 -12.00 -15.39
N ARG A 87 17.98 -12.69 -16.12
CA ARG A 87 16.74 -12.10 -16.65
C ARG A 87 15.80 -11.75 -15.49
N PRO A 88 15.50 -10.47 -15.23
CA PRO A 88 14.61 -10.08 -14.14
C PRO A 88 13.18 -10.55 -14.43
N SER A 89 12.49 -11.00 -13.39
CA SER A 89 11.04 -11.26 -13.38
C SER A 89 10.25 -10.00 -13.06
N ASP A 90 8.92 -10.04 -13.27
CA ASP A 90 8.00 -8.94 -12.93
C ASP A 90 8.12 -8.54 -11.45
N ARG A 91 8.29 -9.53 -10.56
CA ARG A 91 8.47 -9.32 -9.12
C ARG A 91 9.79 -8.62 -8.80
N GLU A 92 10.85 -8.95 -9.53
CA GLU A 92 12.15 -8.32 -9.36
C GLU A 92 12.19 -6.91 -9.93
N MET A 93 11.50 -6.66 -11.06
CA MET A 93 11.29 -5.29 -11.55
C MET A 93 10.45 -4.47 -10.55
N GLN A 94 9.43 -5.07 -9.93
CA GLN A 94 8.63 -4.39 -8.91
C GLN A 94 9.42 -4.10 -7.62
N ALA A 95 10.35 -4.99 -7.23
CA ALA A 95 11.09 -4.87 -5.98
C ALA A 95 12.38 -4.03 -6.10
N PHE A 96 13.06 -4.09 -7.24
CA PHE A 96 14.40 -3.51 -7.44
C PHE A 96 14.48 -2.54 -8.62
N GLY A 97 13.40 -2.42 -9.40
CA GLY A 97 13.32 -1.49 -10.51
C GLY A 97 12.94 -0.09 -10.08
N ASN A 98 13.49 0.90 -10.77
CA ASN A 98 13.07 2.30 -10.65
C ASN A 98 11.71 2.56 -11.33
N SER A 99 11.18 1.57 -12.05
CA SER A 99 9.89 1.59 -12.72
C SER A 99 9.10 0.33 -12.36
N SER A 100 7.80 0.48 -12.13
CA SER A 100 6.91 -0.68 -11.97
C SER A 100 6.81 -1.49 -13.28
N PRO A 101 6.36 -2.76 -13.26
CA PRO A 101 6.13 -3.54 -14.48
C PRO A 101 4.91 -3.05 -15.29
N LYS A 102 4.05 -2.20 -14.71
CA LYS A 102 2.80 -1.73 -15.34
C LYS A 102 3.02 -0.92 -16.63
N PRO A 103 3.95 0.07 -16.69
CA PRO A 103 4.33 0.73 -17.94
C PRO A 103 4.72 -0.22 -19.09
N TYR A 104 5.40 -1.33 -18.78
CA TYR A 104 5.81 -2.32 -19.76
C TYR A 104 4.64 -3.14 -20.28
N ALA A 105 3.74 -3.55 -19.39
CA ALA A 105 2.51 -4.25 -19.77
C ALA A 105 1.60 -3.37 -20.64
N LYS A 106 1.49 -2.06 -20.32
CA LYS A 106 0.73 -1.10 -21.12
C LYS A 106 1.26 -0.96 -22.55
N ARG A 107 2.58 -0.95 -22.73
CA ARG A 107 3.24 -0.71 -24.03
C ARG A 107 3.43 -1.95 -24.88
N TRP A 108 3.80 -3.06 -24.24
CA TRP A 108 4.23 -4.28 -24.94
C TRP A 108 3.40 -5.51 -24.53
N GLY A 109 2.29 -5.31 -23.84
CA GLY A 109 1.33 -6.33 -23.41
C GLY A 109 1.74 -7.05 -22.12
N THR A 110 3.03 -7.36 -21.95
CA THR A 110 3.57 -7.95 -20.70
C THR A 110 4.96 -7.40 -20.42
N PHE A 111 5.38 -7.44 -19.16
CA PHE A 111 6.77 -7.11 -18.82
C PHE A 111 7.77 -8.02 -19.53
N ALA A 112 7.49 -9.33 -19.61
CA ALA A 112 8.33 -10.27 -20.34
C ALA A 112 8.55 -9.85 -21.81
N LYS A 113 7.50 -9.45 -22.53
CA LYS A 113 7.61 -8.93 -23.90
C LYS A 113 8.43 -7.64 -23.96
N GLY A 114 8.20 -6.70 -23.04
CA GLY A 114 9.01 -5.48 -22.94
C GLY A 114 10.48 -5.75 -22.68
N ARG A 115 10.78 -6.76 -21.85
CA ARG A 115 12.15 -7.21 -21.54
C ARG A 115 12.84 -7.82 -22.75
N GLU A 116 12.17 -8.69 -23.50
CA GLU A 116 12.76 -9.26 -24.72
C GLU A 116 13.04 -8.18 -25.77
N LEU A 117 12.14 -7.20 -25.92
CA LEU A 117 12.37 -6.05 -26.81
C LEU A 117 13.57 -5.20 -26.35
N ALA A 118 13.76 -5.03 -25.04
CA ALA A 118 14.94 -4.36 -24.50
C ALA A 118 16.23 -5.11 -24.87
N TYR A 119 16.27 -6.44 -24.77
CA TYR A 119 17.43 -7.23 -25.17
C TYR A 119 17.67 -7.22 -26.67
N GLN A 120 16.62 -7.23 -27.48
CA GLN A 120 16.75 -7.08 -28.94
C GLN A 120 17.34 -5.72 -29.31
N LYS A 121 16.94 -4.66 -28.61
CA LYS A 121 17.37 -3.28 -28.91
C LYS A 121 18.75 -2.94 -28.37
N PHE A 122 19.06 -3.34 -27.14
CA PHE A 122 20.26 -2.93 -26.41
C PHE A 122 21.28 -4.06 -26.18
N GLY A 123 20.94 -5.28 -26.61
CA GLY A 123 21.74 -6.47 -26.35
C GLY A 123 21.50 -7.05 -24.97
N PHE A 124 21.65 -8.37 -24.85
CA PHE A 124 21.74 -9.01 -23.53
C PHE A 124 23.14 -8.75 -22.95
N PRO A 125 23.27 -8.27 -21.70
CA PRO A 125 24.57 -8.05 -21.10
C PRO A 125 25.40 -9.33 -21.07
N ASP A 126 26.62 -9.28 -21.60
CA ASP A 126 27.58 -10.36 -21.43
C ASP A 126 28.08 -10.38 -19.98
N PHE A 127 27.94 -11.52 -19.33
CA PHE A 127 28.35 -11.73 -17.95
C PHE A 127 29.76 -12.34 -17.84
N GLY A 128 30.37 -12.73 -18.96
CA GLY A 128 31.60 -13.51 -19.02
C GLY A 128 31.40 -14.97 -18.60
N ASP A 129 32.31 -15.84 -19.05
CA ASP A 129 32.32 -17.29 -18.81
C ASP A 129 32.63 -17.63 -17.35
N ALA A 130 31.69 -17.36 -16.45
CA ALA A 130 31.62 -17.94 -15.13
C ALA A 130 30.24 -18.60 -14.96
N ASP A 131 30.21 -19.86 -15.38
CA ASP A 131 29.26 -20.92 -15.04
C ASP A 131 27.90 -20.94 -15.74
N THR A 132 27.92 -21.53 -16.93
CA THR A 132 26.75 -22.02 -17.67
C THR A 132 26.35 -23.42 -17.16
N GLU A 133 25.12 -23.51 -16.64
CA GLU A 133 24.18 -24.65 -16.62
C GLU A 133 24.70 -26.10 -16.41
N ALA A 134 24.33 -26.73 -15.28
CA ALA A 134 23.76 -28.09 -15.25
C ALA A 134 23.23 -28.50 -13.86
N GLY A 135 21.98 -28.98 -13.81
CA GLY A 135 21.64 -30.23 -13.08
C GLY A 135 21.35 -30.19 -11.57
N ILE A 136 20.05 -30.14 -11.28
CA ILE A 136 19.26 -30.77 -10.20
C ILE A 136 19.97 -31.86 -9.35
N ASP A 137 19.64 -31.86 -8.04
CA ASP A 137 19.84 -32.90 -6.99
C ASP A 137 21.22 -33.02 -6.31
N GLN A 138 21.35 -32.42 -5.12
CA GLN A 138 21.96 -32.95 -3.86
C GLN A 138 22.31 -31.78 -2.89
N PRO A 139 22.32 -32.03 -1.56
CA PRO A 139 21.83 -31.06 -0.57
C PRO A 139 22.79 -29.90 -0.34
N ILE A 140 22.23 -28.69 -0.25
CA ILE A 140 22.92 -27.45 0.16
C ILE A 140 23.38 -27.61 1.61
N THR A 141 24.47 -28.32 1.79
CA THR A 141 25.14 -28.48 3.06
C THR A 141 26.54 -27.95 2.84
N GLN A 142 26.73 -26.73 3.35
CA GLN A 142 28.02 -26.04 3.49
C GLN A 142 28.53 -25.36 2.21
N LEU A 143 28.79 -24.04 2.37
CA LEU A 143 29.54 -23.13 1.48
C LEU A 143 28.75 -22.33 0.44
N GLN A 144 28.09 -21.24 0.90
CA GLN A 144 28.33 -19.86 0.43
C GLN A 144 27.56 -18.84 1.30
N LYS A 145 27.93 -18.75 2.59
CA LYS A 145 27.70 -17.56 3.42
C LYS A 145 28.81 -16.57 3.06
N GLY A 146 28.56 -15.51 2.28
CA GLY A 146 29.62 -14.50 2.11
C GLY A 146 29.52 -13.38 1.07
N LEU A 147 28.45 -13.26 0.28
CA LEU A 147 28.37 -12.21 -0.77
C LEU A 147 27.31 -11.13 -0.55
N ILE A 148 26.53 -11.24 0.51
CA ILE A 148 25.72 -10.13 1.01
C ILE A 148 26.57 -9.45 2.07
N PRO A 149 26.86 -8.13 2.00
CA PRO A 149 27.38 -7.43 3.15
C PRO A 149 26.44 -7.76 4.31
N GLU A 150 26.94 -8.38 5.38
CA GLU A 150 26.13 -8.52 6.59
C GLU A 150 25.55 -7.15 6.86
N ILE A 151 24.22 -7.07 6.97
CA ILE A 151 23.49 -5.86 7.39
C ILE A 151 24.38 -5.19 8.43
N ILE A 152 24.82 -3.95 8.18
CA ILE A 152 25.71 -3.26 9.11
C ILE A 152 24.92 -3.05 10.39
N LYS A 153 25.01 -4.02 11.29
CA LYS A 153 24.32 -4.02 12.57
C LYS A 153 25.01 -2.94 13.40
N PRO A 154 24.25 -2.06 14.07
CA PRO A 154 24.84 -1.02 14.90
C PRO A 154 25.81 -1.64 15.91
N LYS A 155 27.02 -1.08 16.02
CA LYS A 155 28.09 -1.59 16.91
C LYS A 155 27.80 -1.40 18.40
N GLU A 156 26.79 -0.61 18.78
CA GLU A 156 26.42 -0.40 20.18
C GLU A 156 24.92 -0.47 20.44
N LEU A 157 24.57 -1.16 21.52
CA LEU A 157 23.22 -1.46 21.98
C LEU A 157 22.76 -0.47 23.06
N HIS A 158 23.02 0.84 22.97
CA HIS A 158 22.78 1.74 24.13
C HIS A 158 21.81 2.92 23.87
N ARG A 159 20.76 2.90 24.72
CA ARG A 159 19.94 3.99 25.32
C ARG A 159 18.50 4.29 24.88
N ARG A 160 18.01 3.90 23.70
CA ARG A 160 16.55 3.84 23.40
C ARG A 160 16.26 2.74 22.37
N LYS A 161 15.19 1.96 22.55
CA LYS A 161 14.70 1.05 21.49
C LYS A 161 14.38 1.91 20.26
N LYS A 162 15.14 1.76 19.17
CA LYS A 162 14.84 2.43 17.90
C LYS A 162 13.52 1.89 17.36
N VAL A 163 12.67 2.77 16.83
CA VAL A 163 11.43 2.37 16.17
C VAL A 163 11.78 1.54 14.94
N GLN A 164 11.17 0.38 14.83
CA GLN A 164 11.28 -0.49 13.66
C GLN A 164 10.11 -0.23 12.73
N PHE A 165 10.36 -0.37 11.42
CA PHE A 165 9.35 -0.19 10.38
C PHE A 165 9.35 -1.43 9.49
N GLY A 166 8.17 -1.76 8.95
CA GLY A 166 8.03 -2.82 7.95
C GLY A 166 8.54 -2.40 6.58
N GLU A 167 8.26 -3.21 5.57
CA GLU A 167 8.53 -2.85 4.18
C GLU A 167 7.73 -1.60 3.76
N PRO A 168 8.28 -0.70 2.92
CA PRO A 168 7.51 0.41 2.39
C PRO A 168 6.31 -0.08 1.56
N ILE A 169 5.12 0.48 1.82
CA ILE A 169 3.88 0.17 1.11
C ILE A 169 3.12 1.39 0.60
N ASP A 170 3.35 2.58 1.18
CA ASP A 170 2.71 3.86 0.81
C ASP A 170 1.18 3.77 0.56
N PHE A 171 0.48 2.99 1.39
CA PHE A 171 -0.93 2.71 1.24
C PHE A 171 -1.78 3.69 2.06
N ARG A 172 -2.52 4.59 1.37
CA ARG A 172 -3.49 5.52 1.99
C ARG A 172 -2.94 6.36 3.15
N GLY A 173 -1.66 6.69 3.10
CA GLY A 173 -0.96 7.43 4.16
C GLY A 173 -0.26 6.56 5.20
N LEU A 174 -0.49 5.24 5.21
CA LEU A 174 0.32 4.28 5.94
C LEU A 174 1.53 3.88 5.09
N ARG A 175 2.70 4.47 5.40
CA ARG A 175 3.90 4.34 4.57
C ARG A 175 4.62 3.00 4.67
N PHE A 176 4.51 2.33 5.81
CA PHE A 176 5.22 1.08 6.08
C PHE A 176 4.24 -0.01 6.50
N ALA A 177 4.53 -1.24 6.09
CA ALA A 177 3.74 -2.42 6.45
C ALA A 177 3.65 -2.61 7.96
N PRO A 178 2.54 -3.20 8.45
CA PRO A 178 2.46 -3.71 9.80
C PRO A 178 3.64 -4.61 10.14
N ILE A 179 4.11 -4.54 11.39
CA ILE A 179 5.13 -5.44 11.96
C ILE A 179 4.64 -6.11 13.25
N ASN A 180 3.35 -5.92 13.59
CA ASN A 180 2.67 -6.45 14.75
C ASN A 180 1.14 -6.40 14.52
N GLU A 181 0.37 -6.97 15.46
CA GLU A 181 -1.10 -6.99 15.43
C GLU A 181 -1.71 -5.59 15.39
N GLN A 182 -1.21 -4.63 16.18
CA GLN A 182 -1.75 -3.28 16.23
C GLN A 182 -1.69 -2.56 14.87
N GLY A 183 -0.64 -2.81 14.09
CA GLY A 183 -0.55 -2.33 12.71
C GLY A 183 -1.60 -2.98 11.80
N VAL A 184 -1.91 -4.26 12.01
CA VAL A 184 -2.98 -4.98 11.30
C VAL A 184 -4.35 -4.41 11.65
N VAL A 185 -4.63 -4.19 12.94
CA VAL A 185 -5.87 -3.55 13.40
C VAL A 185 -6.06 -2.18 12.73
N TYR A 186 -5.01 -1.35 12.76
CA TYR A 186 -5.06 -0.02 12.13
C TYR A 186 -5.34 -0.12 10.63
N LEU A 187 -4.60 -0.97 9.91
CA LEU A 187 -4.76 -1.15 8.47
C LEU A 187 -6.15 -1.68 8.11
N PHE A 188 -6.64 -2.71 8.82
CA PHE A 188 -7.98 -3.22 8.61
C PHE A 188 -9.04 -2.15 8.89
N GLY A 189 -8.88 -1.34 9.95
CA GLY A 189 -9.75 -0.19 10.21
C GLY A 189 -9.87 0.76 9.01
N MET A 190 -8.78 0.97 8.27
CA MET A 190 -8.77 1.83 7.07
C MET A 190 -9.54 1.24 5.87
N VAL A 191 -9.66 -0.09 5.77
CA VAL A 191 -10.22 -0.77 4.58
C VAL A 191 -11.48 -1.61 4.86
N SER A 192 -11.83 -1.82 6.12
CA SER A 192 -12.92 -2.71 6.57
C SER A 192 -14.22 -2.52 5.79
N ARG A 193 -14.65 -1.27 5.60
CA ARG A 193 -15.89 -0.95 4.88
C ARG A 193 -15.87 -1.37 3.41
N GLU A 194 -14.73 -1.21 2.73
CA GLU A 194 -14.58 -1.61 1.32
C GLU A 194 -14.52 -3.13 1.17
N LEU A 195 -13.96 -3.79 2.17
CA LEU A 195 -13.95 -5.24 2.30
C LEU A 195 -15.31 -5.81 2.75
N GLY A 196 -16.31 -4.96 2.97
CA GLY A 196 -17.66 -5.40 3.31
C GLY A 196 -17.86 -5.69 4.80
N PHE A 197 -17.10 -5.02 5.67
CA PHE A 197 -17.24 -5.13 7.13
C PHE A 197 -17.73 -3.81 7.74
N LEU A 198 -18.58 -3.93 8.76
CA LEU A 198 -18.99 -2.85 9.64
C LEU A 198 -18.56 -3.21 11.06
N ILE A 199 -17.58 -2.49 11.59
CA ILE A 199 -16.99 -2.78 12.90
C ILE A 199 -17.81 -2.11 14.00
N GLU A 200 -18.16 -2.86 15.03
CA GLU A 200 -18.96 -2.38 16.16
C GLU A 200 -18.11 -2.19 17.41
N SER A 201 -17.17 -3.10 17.67
CA SER A 201 -16.24 -2.96 18.79
C SER A 201 -14.89 -3.62 18.49
N ILE A 202 -13.84 -3.03 19.06
CA ILE A 202 -12.49 -3.59 19.11
C ILE A 202 -12.09 -3.56 20.59
N ARG A 203 -11.57 -4.67 21.09
CA ARG A 203 -11.19 -4.91 22.47
C ARG A 203 -9.86 -5.65 22.54
N THR A 204 -9.35 -5.85 23.75
CA THR A 204 -8.10 -6.58 23.99
C THR A 204 -8.35 -8.01 24.46
N GLU A 205 -9.60 -8.36 24.76
CA GLU A 205 -10.00 -9.71 25.09
C GLU A 205 -10.41 -10.48 23.84
N TYR A 206 -9.98 -11.74 23.81
CA TYR A 206 -10.37 -12.69 22.78
C TYR A 206 -11.91 -12.89 22.70
N PRO A 207 -12.51 -12.91 21.49
CA PRO A 207 -11.94 -12.44 20.23
C PRO A 207 -11.88 -10.92 20.18
N ASP A 208 -10.81 -10.38 19.59
CA ASP A 208 -10.43 -8.95 19.64
C ASP A 208 -11.45 -8.00 19.01
N CYS A 209 -12.31 -8.49 18.12
CA CYS A 209 -13.19 -7.63 17.33
C CYS A 209 -14.54 -8.27 17.08
N GLU A 210 -15.57 -7.42 17.10
CA GLU A 210 -16.93 -7.80 16.78
C GLU A 210 -17.52 -6.80 15.78
N GLY A 211 -18.19 -7.32 14.77
CA GLY A 211 -18.86 -6.51 13.77
C GLY A 211 -19.82 -7.32 12.91
N LYS A 212 -20.08 -6.78 11.72
CA LYS A 212 -20.94 -7.39 10.72
C LYS A 212 -20.21 -7.51 9.39
N ARG A 213 -20.31 -8.67 8.72
CA ARG A 213 -19.84 -8.86 7.34
C ARG A 213 -21.02 -8.91 6.37
N CYS A 214 -20.85 -8.33 5.20
CA CYS A 214 -21.84 -8.35 4.14
C CYS A 214 -21.79 -9.70 3.41
N ILE A 215 -22.89 -10.45 3.44
CA ILE A 215 -23.02 -11.73 2.73
C ILE A 215 -23.70 -11.58 1.37
N ASP A 216 -24.50 -10.52 1.19
CA ASP A 216 -25.17 -10.21 -0.05
C ASP A 216 -25.33 -8.69 -0.20
N LYS A 217 -24.58 -8.11 -1.13
CA LYS A 217 -24.62 -6.65 -1.37
C LYS A 217 -25.93 -6.22 -2.04
N SER A 218 -26.56 -7.08 -2.85
CA SER A 218 -27.76 -6.73 -3.60
C SER A 218 -29.00 -6.70 -2.71
N GLU A 219 -29.07 -7.64 -1.77
CA GLU A 219 -30.15 -7.74 -0.79
C GLU A 219 -29.81 -7.02 0.53
N ASN A 220 -28.64 -6.39 0.61
CA ASN A 220 -28.13 -5.72 1.81
C ASN A 220 -28.20 -6.63 3.05
N ARG A 221 -27.80 -7.90 2.91
CA ARG A 221 -27.76 -8.87 4.02
C ARG A 221 -26.41 -8.85 4.70
N TRP A 222 -26.46 -8.87 6.02
CA TRP A 222 -25.31 -8.80 6.92
C TRP A 222 -25.44 -9.85 8.00
N GLU A 223 -24.33 -10.43 8.40
CA GLU A 223 -24.27 -11.35 9.54
C GLU A 223 -23.20 -10.92 10.52
N ARG A 224 -23.38 -11.33 11.78
CA ARG A 224 -22.40 -11.09 12.85
C ARG A 224 -21.12 -11.85 12.52
N VAL A 225 -19.99 -11.23 12.80
CA VAL A 225 -18.66 -11.84 12.67
C VAL A 225 -17.81 -11.48 13.88
N LEU A 226 -17.20 -12.50 14.48
CA LEU A 226 -16.19 -12.40 15.51
C LEU A 226 -14.81 -12.55 14.87
N ILE A 227 -13.96 -11.54 15.02
CA ILE A 227 -12.69 -11.43 14.35
C ILE A 227 -11.56 -11.48 15.36
N GLU A 228 -10.56 -12.30 15.08
CA GLU A 228 -9.26 -12.23 15.77
C GLU A 228 -8.23 -11.56 14.86
N PHE A 229 -7.47 -10.61 15.42
CA PHE A 229 -6.39 -9.95 14.70
C PHE A 229 -5.06 -10.60 15.04
N GLU A 230 -4.30 -10.94 14.01
CA GLU A 230 -2.98 -11.54 14.19
C GLU A 230 -1.97 -10.91 13.24
N TYR A 231 -0.69 -10.87 13.60
CA TYR A 231 0.32 -10.47 12.62
C TYR A 231 0.54 -11.59 11.58
N ARG A 232 0.67 -12.82 12.04
CA ARG A 232 0.66 -14.06 11.23
C ARG A 232 -0.48 -14.95 11.64
N SER A 233 -1.16 -15.57 10.68
CA SER A 233 -2.27 -16.50 10.99
C SER A 233 -1.86 -17.66 11.92
N SER A 234 -0.61 -18.12 11.90
CA SER A 234 -0.13 -19.17 12.80
C SER A 234 -0.17 -18.76 14.28
N GLN A 235 -0.06 -17.45 14.58
CA GLN A 235 -0.02 -16.95 15.95
C GLN A 235 -1.32 -17.20 16.69
N PHE A 236 -2.46 -17.25 15.99
CA PHE A 236 -3.75 -17.66 16.56
C PHE A 236 -3.64 -19.01 17.29
N LYS A 237 -2.97 -19.98 16.66
CA LYS A 237 -2.73 -21.31 17.23
C LYS A 237 -1.70 -21.26 18.35
N GLU A 238 -0.66 -20.45 18.21
CA GLU A 238 0.40 -20.28 19.21
C GLU A 238 -0.14 -19.67 20.53
N HIS A 239 -1.11 -18.76 20.43
CA HIS A 239 -1.81 -18.15 21.57
C HIS A 239 -2.84 -19.09 22.23
N GLY A 240 -3.20 -20.21 21.60
CA GLY A 240 -4.12 -21.20 22.15
C GLY A 240 -5.59 -20.78 22.12
N HIS A 241 -5.96 -19.91 21.18
CA HIS A 241 -7.33 -19.44 21.02
C HIS A 241 -8.29 -20.55 20.57
N SER A 242 -9.53 -20.49 21.05
CA SER A 242 -10.56 -21.49 20.79
C SER A 242 -11.24 -21.24 19.44
N GLN A 243 -11.04 -22.12 18.47
CA GLN A 243 -11.63 -21.96 17.13
C GLN A 243 -13.16 -21.82 17.13
N ASP A 244 -13.86 -22.37 18.13
CA ASP A 244 -15.32 -22.28 18.24
C ASP A 244 -15.86 -20.89 18.63
N GLN A 245 -14.98 -19.95 19.02
CA GLN A 245 -15.36 -18.62 19.52
C GLN A 245 -14.88 -17.49 18.58
N CYS A 246 -14.40 -17.83 17.39
CA CYS A 246 -13.93 -16.89 16.39
C CYS A 246 -14.34 -17.36 14.99
N ASP A 247 -14.87 -16.45 14.18
CA ASP A 247 -15.36 -16.77 12.84
C ASP A 247 -14.28 -16.50 11.76
N LEU A 248 -13.43 -15.50 11.98
CA LEU A 248 -12.49 -14.98 10.98
C LEU A 248 -11.18 -14.53 11.63
N ILE A 249 -10.05 -14.94 11.05
CA ILE A 249 -8.74 -14.36 11.35
C ILE A 249 -8.44 -13.26 10.33
N VAL A 250 -8.10 -12.07 10.80
CA VAL A 250 -7.56 -10.99 9.95
C VAL A 250 -6.08 -10.84 10.25
N CYS A 251 -5.22 -11.05 9.26
CA CYS A 251 -3.77 -11.01 9.47
C CYS A 251 -2.98 -10.26 8.40
N TRP A 252 -1.76 -9.84 8.71
CA TRP A 252 -0.85 -9.31 7.69
C TRP A 252 -0.36 -10.43 6.76
N ILE A 253 0.09 -11.55 7.34
CA ILE A 253 0.67 -12.68 6.60
C ILE A 253 -0.12 -13.94 6.91
N HIS A 254 -0.60 -14.62 5.86
CA HIS A 254 -1.22 -15.93 6.01
C HIS A 254 -0.20 -17.05 5.73
N ASP A 255 0.20 -17.75 6.79
CA ASP A 255 1.20 -18.82 6.79
C ASP A 255 0.68 -20.16 7.33
N TRP A 256 -0.57 -20.22 7.80
CA TRP A 256 -1.21 -21.43 8.31
C TRP A 256 -2.07 -22.10 7.24
N LYS A 257 -1.46 -22.97 6.42
CA LYS A 257 -2.13 -23.61 5.27
C LYS A 257 -3.38 -24.41 5.60
N ASP A 258 -3.33 -25.18 6.70
CA ASP A 258 -4.44 -26.02 7.15
C ASP A 258 -5.24 -25.31 8.25
N CYS A 259 -5.46 -23.99 8.10
CA CYS A 259 -6.25 -23.22 9.04
C CYS A 259 -7.72 -23.62 8.92
N PRO A 260 -8.38 -24.01 10.03
CA PRO A 260 -9.79 -24.41 10.02
C PRO A 260 -10.74 -23.21 9.99
N LEU A 261 -10.25 -22.01 10.30
CA LEU A 261 -11.01 -20.76 10.23
C LEU A 261 -10.82 -20.06 8.89
N GLU A 262 -11.78 -19.21 8.53
CA GLU A 262 -11.58 -18.29 7.43
C GLU A 262 -10.44 -17.32 7.75
N VAL A 263 -9.63 -16.97 6.74
CA VAL A 263 -8.51 -16.04 6.90
C VAL A 263 -8.56 -14.94 5.84
N LEU A 264 -8.53 -13.69 6.31
CA LEU A 264 -8.39 -12.50 5.48
C LEU A 264 -6.95 -11.97 5.60
N GLU A 265 -6.13 -12.25 4.59
CA GLU A 265 -4.76 -11.73 4.50
C GLU A 265 -4.74 -10.31 3.93
N LEU A 266 -4.33 -9.33 4.72
CA LEU A 266 -4.28 -7.94 4.30
C LEU A 266 -3.16 -7.66 3.29
N LYS A 267 -2.01 -8.35 3.36
CA LYS A 267 -0.87 -8.08 2.48
C LYS A 267 -1.20 -8.20 1.00
N SER A 268 -1.89 -9.27 0.61
CA SER A 268 -2.39 -9.40 -0.77
C SER A 268 -3.63 -8.54 -0.99
N THR A 269 -4.56 -8.48 -0.03
CA THR A 269 -5.83 -7.76 -0.18
C THR A 269 -5.65 -6.28 -0.54
N ILE A 270 -4.73 -5.57 0.11
CA ILE A 270 -4.54 -4.14 -0.16
C ILE A 270 -3.98 -3.85 -1.55
N SER A 271 -3.39 -4.84 -2.23
CA SER A 271 -2.90 -4.67 -3.61
C SER A 271 -4.03 -4.54 -4.63
N TYR A 272 -5.26 -4.89 -4.23
CA TYR A 272 -6.47 -4.80 -5.04
C TYR A 272 -7.35 -3.59 -4.69
N LEU A 273 -6.94 -2.76 -3.70
CA LEU A 273 -7.65 -1.58 -3.19
C LEU A 273 -6.95 -0.26 -3.53
#